data_AF-A0AAW9DJB5-F1
#
_entry.id   AF-A0AAW9DJB5-F1
#
_cell.length_a   1.000
_cell.length_b   1.000
_cell.length_c   1.000
_cell.angle_alpha   90.00
_cell.angle_beta   90.00
_cell.angle_gamma   90.00
#
_symmetry.space_group_name_H-M   'P 1'
#
loop_
_entity.id
_entity.type
_entity.pdbx_description
1 polymer ?
#
loop_
_entity_poly.entity_id
_entity_poly.type
_entity_poly.pdbx_seq_one_letter_code
_entity_poly.pdbx_strand_id
1 'polypeptide(L)'
;MNIPISIIMGSSSDWKTMKKAADMLDKFGVAYEKKVVSAHRTPDLMFRHAEEARGRGIKVIIAGAGGAAHLPGMVAAKTTLPVIGV
;
A
#
# COMPACT_ATOMS: atom_id res chain seq x y z
N MET A 1 -11.34 -15.41 4.14
CA MET A 1 -11.78 -14.20 3.41
C MET A 1 -10.60 -13.68 2.62
N ASN A 2 -10.78 -13.40 1.32
CA ASN A 2 -9.70 -12.88 0.47
C ASN A 2 -9.50 -11.39 0.73
N ILE A 3 -8.25 -10.91 0.84
CA ILE A 3 -7.92 -9.49 1.04
C ILE A 3 -7.36 -8.93 -0.28
N PRO A 4 -8.19 -8.37 -1.18
CA PRO A 4 -7.73 -7.95 -2.50
C PRO A 4 -6.96 -6.62 -2.52
N ILE A 5 -7.04 -5.77 -1.50
CA ILE A 5 -6.42 -4.44 -1.52
C ILE A 5 -5.41 -4.29 -0.37
N SER A 6 -4.24 -3.73 -0.66
CA SER A 6 -3.23 -3.39 0.35
C SER A 6 -3.03 -1.87 0.38
N ILE A 7 -3.44 -1.22 1.48
CA ILE A 7 -3.15 0.19 1.73
C ILE A 7 -1.85 0.28 2.53
N ILE A 8 -0.83 0.92 1.97
CA ILE A 8 0.44 1.14 2.66
C ILE A 8 0.77 2.62 2.73
N MET A 9 1.49 3.00 3.77
CA MET A 9 1.94 4.37 3.98
C MET A 9 3.27 4.42 4.69
N GLY A 10 4.05 5.47 4.42
CA GLY A 10 5.38 5.63 4.99
C GLY A 10 5.36 5.79 6.50
N SER A 11 4.34 6.46 7.06
CA SER A 11 4.22 6.85 8.46
C SER A 11 2.78 6.71 8.98
N SER A 12 2.60 6.45 10.28
CA SER A 12 1.26 6.47 10.90
C SER A 12 0.57 7.84 10.80
N SER A 13 1.34 8.93 10.70
CA SER A 13 0.82 10.28 10.47
C SER A 13 0.04 10.40 9.15
N ASP A 14 0.39 9.59 8.14
CA ASP A 14 -0.25 9.60 6.82
C ASP A 14 -1.67 9.01 6.88
N TRP A 15 -2.00 8.28 7.95
CA TRP A 15 -3.31 7.64 8.11
C TRP A 15 -4.46 8.65 8.06
N LYS A 16 -4.26 9.87 8.54
CA LYS A 16 -5.27 10.94 8.45
C LYS A 16 -5.74 11.17 7.00
N THR A 17 -4.84 11.04 6.03
CA THR A 17 -5.12 11.16 4.60
C THR A 17 -5.58 9.82 4.02
N MET A 18 -4.82 8.75 4.27
CA MET A 18 -5.05 7.43 3.68
C MET A 18 -6.35 6.76 4.14
N LYS A 19 -6.89 7.14 5.30
CA LYS A 19 -8.20 6.67 5.80
C LYS A 19 -9.31 6.93 4.79
N LYS A 20 -9.23 7.98 3.98
CA LYS A 20 -10.25 8.25 2.95
C LYS A 20 -10.35 7.13 1.90
N ALA A 21 -9.24 6.49 1.54
CA ALA A 21 -9.25 5.33 0.65
C ALA A 21 -9.90 4.13 1.34
N ALA A 22 -9.56 3.88 2.61
CA ALA A 22 -10.16 2.84 3.42
C ALA A 22 -11.68 3.01 3.56
N ASP A 23 -12.14 4.23 3.87
CA ASP A 23 -13.57 4.57 4.01
C ASP A 23 -14.36 4.28 2.70
N MET A 24 -13.74 4.54 1.54
CA MET A 24 -14.36 4.20 0.25
C MET A 24 -14.41 2.70 0.01
N LEU A 25 -13.36 1.95 0.36
CA LEU A 25 -13.36 0.49 0.26
C LEU A 25 -14.42 -0.13 1.18
N ASP A 26 -14.54 0.37 2.41
CA ASP A 26 -15.58 -0.03 3.36
C ASP A 26 -16.98 0.24 2.79
N LYS A 27 -17.22 1.42 2.20
CA LYS A 27 -18.49 1.76 1.54
C LYS A 27 -18.87 0.79 0.42
N PHE A 28 -17.89 0.28 -0.32
CA PHE A 28 -18.11 -0.68 -1.41
C PHE A 28 -18.01 -2.15 -0.97
N GLY A 29 -17.78 -2.43 0.32
CA GLY A 29 -17.64 -3.79 0.84
C GLY A 29 -16.39 -4.52 0.35
N VAL A 30 -15.32 -3.81 0.00
CA VAL A 30 -14.07 -4.38 -0.49
C VAL A 30 -13.09 -4.57 0.67
N ALA A 31 -12.69 -5.81 0.95
CA ALA A 31 -11.74 -6.09 2.01
C ALA A 31 -10.33 -5.55 1.70
N TYR A 32 -9.65 -5.03 2.72
CA TYR A 32 -8.30 -4.50 2.60
C TYR A 32 -7.46 -4.76 3.85
N GLU A 33 -6.13 -4.74 3.67
CA GLU A 33 -5.17 -4.59 4.77
C GLU A 33 -4.63 -3.16 4.79
N LYS A 34 -4.19 -2.69 5.97
CA LYS A 34 -3.47 -1.42 6.12
C LYS A 34 -2.17 -1.62 6.90
N LYS A 35 -1.05 -1.08 6.40
CA LYS A 35 0.27 -1.24 7.04
C LYS A 35 1.12 0.04 6.93
N VAL A 36 1.99 0.25 7.91
CA VAL A 36 3.07 1.23 7.80
C VAL A 36 4.28 0.53 7.18
N VAL A 37 4.66 0.97 5.97
CA VAL A 37 5.76 0.42 5.17
C VAL A 37 6.51 1.61 4.58
N SER A 38 7.76 1.83 5.00
CA SER A 38 8.52 3.03 4.67
C SER A 38 9.61 2.72 3.66
N ALA A 39 9.58 3.41 2.52
CA ALA A 39 10.62 3.27 1.50
C ALA A 39 12.03 3.62 2.01
N HIS A 40 12.14 4.58 2.94
CA HIS A 40 13.43 5.04 3.45
C HIS A 40 13.83 4.38 4.77
N ARG A 41 12.87 4.07 5.64
CA ARG A 41 13.16 3.55 6.99
C ARG A 41 13.11 2.03 7.08
N THR A 42 12.35 1.38 6.21
CA THR A 42 12.20 -0.08 6.15
C THR A 42 12.22 -0.60 4.70
N PRO A 43 13.27 -0.30 3.91
CA PRO A 43 13.32 -0.62 2.48
C PRO A 43 13.18 -2.12 2.19
N ASP A 44 13.81 -2.99 2.98
CA ASP A 44 13.72 -4.44 2.76
C ASP A 44 12.32 -4.98 3.04
N LEU A 45 11.63 -4.43 4.05
CA LEU A 45 10.23 -4.75 4.32
C LEU A 45 9.34 -4.30 3.17
N MET A 46 9.60 -3.13 2.59
CA MET A 46 8.86 -2.64 1.43
C MET A 46 9.05 -3.55 0.21
N PHE A 47 10.28 -3.97 -0.07
CA PHE A 47 10.59 -4.88 -1.18
C PHE A 47 9.84 -6.20 -1.00
N ARG A 48 9.99 -6.81 0.19
CA ARG A 48 9.30 -8.06 0.53
C ARG A 48 7.78 -7.93 0.40
N HIS A 49 7.21 -6.84 0.93
CA HIS A 49 5.76 -6.60 0.86
C HIS A 49 5.26 -6.53 -0.59
N ALA A 50 5.99 -5.87 -1.48
CA ALA A 50 5.65 -5.72 -2.89
C ALA A 50 5.80 -7.03 -3.70
N GLU A 51 6.91 -7.75 -3.49
CA GLU A 51 7.22 -9.02 -4.16
C GLU A 51 6.21 -10.12 -3.80
N GLU A 52 5.87 -10.23 -2.51
CA GLU A 52 4.96 -11.27 -2.02
C GLU A 52 3.47 -10.92 -2.26
N ALA A 53 3.12 -9.65 -2.52
CA ALA A 53 1.74 -9.17 -2.58
C ALA A 53 0.84 -10.03 -3.49
N ARG A 54 1.31 -10.35 -4.71
CA ARG A 54 0.55 -11.16 -5.66
C ARG A 54 0.31 -12.59 -5.13
N GLY A 55 1.33 -13.20 -4.53
CA GLY A 55 1.24 -14.53 -3.93
C GLY A 55 0.27 -14.58 -2.73
N ARG A 56 0.15 -13.47 -2.00
CA ARG A 56 -0.82 -13.29 -0.90
C ARG A 56 -2.26 -13.03 -1.37
N GLY A 57 -2.51 -12.96 -2.68
CA GLY A 57 -3.84 -12.73 -3.24
C GLY A 57 -4.23 -11.24 -3.39
N ILE A 58 -3.32 -10.31 -3.11
CA ILE A 58 -3.53 -8.88 -3.36
C ILE A 58 -3.72 -8.65 -4.87
N LYS A 59 -4.66 -7.76 -5.21
CA LYS A 59 -5.01 -7.36 -6.57
C LYS A 59 -4.59 -5.93 -6.88
N VAL A 60 -4.58 -5.02 -5.91
CA VAL A 60 -4.13 -3.63 -6.05
C VAL A 60 -3.43 -3.16 -4.77
N ILE A 61 -2.38 -2.34 -4.92
CA ILE A 61 -1.72 -1.65 -3.82
C ILE A 61 -2.00 -0.15 -3.91
N ILE A 62 -2.41 0.46 -2.79
CA ILE A 62 -2.58 1.91 -2.66
C ILE A 62 -1.48 2.40 -1.72
N ALA A 63 -0.55 3.21 -2.23
CA ALA A 63 0.64 3.63 -1.50
C ALA A 63 0.64 5.14 -1.28
N GLY A 64 0.66 5.57 -0.02
CA GLY A 64 0.72 6.99 0.37
C GLY A 64 2.12 7.43 0.78
N ALA A 65 2.60 8.56 0.25
CA ALA A 65 3.85 9.17 0.69
C ALA A 65 3.89 10.70 0.47
N GLY A 66 4.61 11.42 1.33
CA GLY A 66 4.82 12.88 1.22
C GLY A 66 6.28 13.26 1.01
N GLY A 67 6.53 14.48 0.50
CA GLY A 67 7.87 15.02 0.27
C GLY A 67 8.60 14.30 -0.87
N ALA A 68 9.76 13.69 -0.60
CA ALA A 68 10.45 12.79 -1.52
C ALA A 68 9.70 11.44 -1.59
N ALA A 69 8.52 11.44 -2.20
CA ALA A 69 7.50 10.40 -2.12
C ALA A 69 7.82 9.13 -2.94
N HIS A 70 8.84 8.37 -2.53
CA HIS A 70 9.35 7.22 -3.30
C HIS A 70 8.55 5.92 -3.12
N LEU A 71 7.71 5.82 -2.08
CA LEU A 71 7.00 4.58 -1.76
C LEU A 71 6.19 4.01 -2.95
N PRO A 72 5.35 4.80 -3.66
CA PRO A 72 4.55 4.24 -4.75
C PRO A 72 5.41 3.72 -5.91
N GLY A 73 6.42 4.51 -6.31
CA GLY A 73 7.30 4.15 -7.43
C GLY A 73 8.16 2.91 -7.13
N MET A 74 8.75 2.84 -5.93
CA MET A 74 9.58 1.69 -5.55
C MET A 74 8.76 0.41 -5.39
N VAL A 75 7.51 0.50 -4.90
CA VAL A 75 6.61 -0.66 -4.83
C VAL A 75 6.20 -1.12 -6.24
N ALA A 76 5.86 -0.18 -7.13
CA ALA A 76 5.54 -0.49 -8.53
C ALA A 76 6.71 -1.16 -9.27
N ALA A 77 7.95 -0.78 -8.97
CA ALA A 77 9.14 -1.41 -9.54
C ALA A 77 9.35 -2.88 -9.08
N LYS A 78 8.69 -3.29 -7.99
CA LYS A 78 8.90 -4.61 -7.34
C LYS A 78 7.67 -5.53 -7.44
N THR A 79 6.64 -5.14 -8.17
CA THR A 79 5.43 -5.97 -8.35
C THR A 79 4.82 -5.76 -9.73
N THR A 80 4.07 -6.76 -10.22
CA THR A 80 3.29 -6.66 -11.46
C THR A 80 1.82 -6.29 -11.20
N LEU A 81 1.47 -6.01 -9.94
CA LEU A 81 0.14 -5.52 -9.59
C LEU A 81 0.02 -4.02 -9.90
N PRO A 82 -1.18 -3.53 -10.22
CA PRO A 82 -1.45 -2.10 -10.26
C PRO A 82 -1.11 -1.43 -8.91
N VAL A 83 -0.40 -0.30 -8.97
CA VAL A 83 -0.08 0.53 -7.81
C VAL A 83 -0.65 1.92 -8.01
N ILE A 84 -1.44 2.39 -7.04
CA ILE A 84 -2.01 3.74 -7.01
C ILE A 84 -1.21 4.56 -5.99
N GLY A 85 -0.53 5.60 -6.47
CA GLY A 85 0.21 6.54 -5.63
C GLY A 85 -0.68 7.68 -5.14
N VAL A 86 -0.57 8.02 -3.86
CA VAL A 86 -1.28 9.12 -3.17
C VAL A 86 -0.30 10.05 -2.48
#